data_AF-A0A2P6ARF9-F1
#
_entry.id   AF-A0A2P6ARF9-F1
#
_cell.length_a   1.000
_cell.length_b   1.000
_cell.length_c   1.000
_cell.angle_alpha   90.00
_cell.angle_beta   90.00
_cell.angle_gamma   90.00
#
_symmetry.space_group_name_H-M   'P 1'
#
loop_
_entity.id
_entity.type
_entity.pdbx_description
1 polymer ?
#
loop_
_entity_poly.entity_id
_entity_poly.type
_entity_poly.pdbx_seq_one_letter_code
_entity_poly.pdbx_strand_id
1 'polypeptide(L)'
;PYATDAALLLAKRAVEAGDLAEAEKQLRWVLDNGAPDETEHLVRTRLARVLAAQKKPDAALAELDQVKDASLAPLVDEIRGDIHLAKGDLARAAAAYKAADAALAGRDEARPLLALKLAEVGLEPAPRKSDEAAAAEKGAL
;
A
#
# COMPACT_ATOMS: atom_id res chain seq x y z
N PRO A 1 13.01 9.99 19.05
CA PRO A 1 12.58 10.93 18.00
C PRO A 1 13.63 11.15 16.90
N TYR A 2 14.75 11.83 17.17
CA TYR A 2 15.74 12.15 16.12
C TYR A 2 16.41 10.93 15.46
N ALA A 3 16.68 9.87 16.21
CA ALA A 3 17.29 8.65 15.66
C ALA A 3 16.33 7.89 14.73
N THR A 4 15.03 7.86 15.07
CA THR A 4 13.97 7.28 14.23
C THR A 4 13.86 8.04 12.90
N ASP A 5 13.79 9.37 12.95
CA ASP A 5 13.69 10.20 11.74
C ASP A 5 14.93 10.06 10.84
N ALA A 6 16.12 9.99 11.45
CA ALA A 6 17.36 9.74 10.73
C ALA A 6 17.36 8.37 10.03
N ALA A 7 16.92 7.31 10.72
CA ALA A 7 16.81 5.98 10.14
C ALA A 7 15.79 5.93 8.99
N LEU A 8 14.65 6.60 9.11
CA LEU A 8 13.67 6.71 8.03
C LEU A 8 14.23 7.46 6.80
N LEU A 9 15.00 8.53 7.03
CA LEU A 9 15.67 9.25 5.95
C LEU A 9 16.73 8.38 5.27
N LEU A 10 17.52 7.62 6.03
CA LEU A 10 18.50 6.68 5.50
C LEU A 10 17.83 5.57 4.70
N ALA A 11 16.73 4.99 5.20
CA ALA A 11 15.95 3.99 4.48
C ALA A 11 15.47 4.53 3.13
N LYS A 12 14.93 5.76 3.09
CA LYS A 12 14.51 6.41 1.85
C LYS A 12 15.68 6.57 0.87
N ARG A 13 16.81 7.08 1.34
CA ARG A 13 18.01 7.27 0.50
C ARG A 13 18.55 5.95 -0.04
N ALA A 14 18.51 4.90 0.76
CA ALA A 14 18.92 3.57 0.36
C ALA A 14 18.01 3.01 -0.76
N VAL A 15 16.68 3.18 -0.66
CA VAL A 15 15.75 2.84 -1.75
C VAL A 15 16.06 3.64 -3.02
N GLU A 16 16.28 4.95 -2.90
CA GLU A 16 16.64 5.83 -4.03
C GLU A 16 17.96 5.40 -4.70
N ALA A 17 18.91 4.88 -3.93
CA ALA A 17 20.19 4.36 -4.41
C ALA A 17 20.13 2.90 -4.91
N GLY A 18 18.98 2.22 -4.78
CA GLY A 18 18.83 0.81 -5.10
C GLY A 18 19.43 -0.16 -4.07
N ASP A 19 19.95 0.35 -2.94
CA ASP A 19 20.42 -0.46 -1.82
C ASP A 19 19.24 -0.90 -0.94
N LEU A 20 18.50 -1.87 -1.45
CA LEU A 20 17.32 -2.38 -0.76
C LEU A 20 17.66 -3.11 0.55
N ALA A 21 18.89 -3.63 0.68
CA ALA A 21 19.34 -4.31 1.89
C ALA A 21 19.56 -3.30 3.03
N GLU A 22 20.20 -2.16 2.76
CA GLU A 22 20.33 -1.09 3.74
C GLU A 22 18.96 -0.46 4.06
N ALA A 23 18.06 -0.34 3.08
CA ALA A 23 16.70 0.13 3.32
C ALA A 23 15.94 -0.78 4.31
N GLU A 24 16.01 -2.11 4.11
CA GLU A 24 15.42 -3.08 5.03
C GLU A 24 16.02 -2.95 6.44
N LYS A 25 17.34 -2.90 6.55
CA LYS A 25 18.04 -2.76 7.83
C LYS A 25 17.57 -1.54 8.61
N GLN A 26 17.48 -0.38 7.96
CA GLN A 26 17.05 0.86 8.60
C GLN A 26 15.58 0.82 9.02
N LEU A 27 14.69 0.23 8.20
CA LEU A 27 13.28 0.07 8.56
C LEU A 27 13.08 -0.88 9.73
N ARG A 28 13.81 -2.01 9.76
CA ARG A 28 13.80 -2.94 10.91
C ARG A 28 14.33 -2.27 12.18
N TRP A 29 15.41 -1.49 12.07
CA TRP A 29 15.93 -0.73 13.20
C TRP A 29 14.86 0.19 13.81
N VAL A 30 14.05 0.86 12.98
CA VAL A 30 12.93 1.69 13.48
C VAL A 30 11.90 0.87 14.25
N LEU A 31 11.53 -0.32 13.75
CA LEU A 31 10.59 -1.21 14.43
C LEU A 31 11.16 -1.72 15.77
N ASP A 32 12.44 -2.12 15.79
CA ASP A 32 13.10 -2.67 16.96
C ASP A 32 13.33 -1.63 18.08
N ASN A 33 13.35 -0.33 17.72
CA ASN A 33 13.57 0.77 18.66
C ASN A 33 12.27 1.44 19.14
N GLY A 34 11.12 0.78 18.97
CA GLY A 34 9.86 1.21 19.58
C GLY A 34 9.24 2.45 18.93
N ALA A 35 9.01 2.41 17.63
CA ALA A 35 8.22 3.42 16.94
C ALA A 35 6.79 3.50 17.52
N PRO A 36 6.18 4.69 17.66
CA PRO A 36 4.76 4.80 18.01
C PRO A 36 3.87 4.11 16.98
N ASP A 37 2.72 3.57 17.39
CA ASP A 37 1.82 2.72 16.56
C ASP A 37 1.57 3.26 15.14
N GLU A 38 1.24 4.54 15.00
CA GLU A 38 1.03 5.18 13.68
C GLU A 38 2.27 5.13 12.78
N THR A 39 3.45 5.35 13.37
CA THR A 39 4.73 5.27 12.68
C THR A 39 5.08 3.81 12.39
N GLU A 40 4.83 2.90 13.32
CA GLU A 40 5.07 1.47 13.16
C GLU A 40 4.32 0.93 11.93
N HIS A 41 3.02 1.18 11.84
CA HIS A 41 2.20 0.72 10.73
C HIS A 41 2.71 1.25 9.39
N LEU A 42 3.05 2.54 9.31
CA LEU A 42 3.63 3.12 8.10
C LEU A 42 4.99 2.48 7.74
N VAL A 43 5.84 2.22 8.73
CA VAL A 43 7.14 1.57 8.53
C VAL A 43 6.98 0.15 8.00
N ARG A 44 6.01 -0.61 8.53
CA ARG A 44 5.70 -1.95 8.03
C ARG A 44 5.23 -1.96 6.59
N THR A 45 4.36 -1.03 6.18
CA THR A 45 3.95 -0.91 4.76
C THR A 45 5.13 -0.58 3.83
N ARG A 46 6.11 0.21 4.30
CA ARG A 46 7.34 0.52 3.56
C ARG A 46 8.27 -0.68 3.49
N LEU A 47 8.44 -1.39 4.61
CA LEU A 47 9.27 -2.59 4.71
C LEU A 47 8.72 -3.69 3.80
N ALA A 48 7.40 -3.89 3.74
CA ALA A 48 6.77 -4.83 2.82
C ALA A 48 7.14 -4.54 1.36
N ARG A 49 7.08 -3.28 0.92
CA ARG A 49 7.48 -2.90 -0.45
C ARG A 49 8.96 -3.17 -0.74
N VAL A 50 9.84 -2.86 0.23
CA VAL A 50 11.28 -3.14 0.13
C VAL A 50 11.54 -4.65 0.02
N LEU A 51 10.89 -5.46 0.87
CA LEU A 51 10.99 -6.92 0.84
C LEU A 51 10.48 -7.49 -0.49
N ALA A 52 9.36 -6.98 -1.00
CA ALA A 52 8.83 -7.39 -2.30
C ALA A 52 9.81 -7.09 -3.44
N ALA A 53 10.40 -5.89 -3.44
CA ALA A 53 11.42 -5.50 -4.42
C ALA A 53 12.69 -6.36 -4.32
N GLN A 54 13.04 -6.83 -3.12
CA GLN A 54 14.10 -7.82 -2.88
C GLN A 54 13.71 -9.26 -3.25
N LYS A 55 12.55 -9.49 -3.88
CA LYS A 55 12.04 -10.83 -4.21
C LYS A 55 11.79 -11.70 -2.97
N LYS A 56 11.41 -11.08 -1.85
CA LYS A 56 10.99 -11.75 -0.59
C LYS A 56 9.48 -11.55 -0.33
N PRO A 57 8.59 -12.04 -1.21
CA PRO A 57 7.16 -11.73 -1.13
C PRO A 57 6.48 -12.26 0.13
N ASP A 58 6.87 -13.43 0.64
CA ASP A 58 6.19 -14.02 1.79
C ASP A 58 6.53 -13.25 3.08
N ALA A 59 7.78 -12.77 3.20
CA ALA A 59 8.16 -11.85 4.27
C ALA A 59 7.44 -10.50 4.13
N ALA A 60 7.26 -10.00 2.90
CA ALA A 60 6.53 -8.76 2.66
C ALA A 60 5.06 -8.86 3.11
N LEU A 61 4.38 -9.96 2.78
CA LEU A 61 3.01 -10.22 3.21
C LEU A 61 2.90 -10.33 4.74
N ALA A 62 3.86 -10.99 5.39
CA ALA A 62 3.89 -11.11 6.84
C ALA A 62 3.98 -9.74 7.55
N GLU A 63 4.75 -8.78 7.01
CA GLU A 63 4.81 -7.42 7.55
C GLU A 63 3.50 -6.65 7.37
N LEU A 64 2.79 -6.86 6.25
CA LEU A 64 1.46 -6.27 6.03
C LEU A 64 0.43 -6.81 7.02
N ASP A 65 0.51 -8.09 7.38
CA ASP A 65 -0.42 -8.71 8.33
C ASP A 65 -0.28 -8.15 9.76
N GLN A 66 0.84 -7.49 10.08
CA GLN A 66 1.05 -6.79 11.35
C GLN A 66 0.43 -5.38 11.36
N VAL A 67 -0.02 -4.84 10.22
CA VAL A 67 -0.70 -3.53 10.17
C VAL A 67 -2.16 -3.72 10.60
N LYS A 68 -2.53 -3.14 11.75
CA LYS A 68 -3.87 -3.30 12.36
C LYS A 68 -4.76 -2.07 12.25
N ASP A 69 -4.20 -0.93 11.86
CA ASP A 69 -4.98 0.28 11.62
C ASP A 69 -5.89 0.12 10.39
N ALA A 70 -7.20 0.11 10.63
CA ALA A 70 -8.23 0.02 9.61
C ALA A 70 -8.22 1.22 8.65
N SER A 71 -7.73 2.39 9.08
CA SER A 71 -7.55 3.56 8.22
C SER A 71 -6.61 3.25 7.05
N LEU A 72 -5.62 2.36 7.26
CA LEU A 72 -4.63 1.95 6.27
C LEU A 72 -5.06 0.75 5.43
N ALA A 73 -6.23 0.14 5.69
CA ALA A 73 -6.69 -1.05 4.96
C ALA A 73 -6.59 -0.91 3.41
N PRO A 74 -7.03 0.20 2.77
CA PRO A 74 -6.86 0.35 1.34
C PRO A 74 -5.40 0.36 0.88
N LEU A 75 -4.50 0.96 1.65
CA LEU A 75 -3.07 0.98 1.35
C LEU A 75 -2.45 -0.41 1.51
N VAL A 76 -2.82 -1.13 2.57
CA VAL A 76 -2.34 -2.49 2.82
C VAL A 76 -2.76 -3.42 1.70
N ASP A 77 -4.03 -3.36 1.29
CA ASP A 77 -4.56 -4.20 0.22
C ASP A 77 -3.98 -3.83 -1.16
N GLU A 78 -3.74 -2.55 -1.42
CA GLU A 78 -3.04 -2.11 -2.62
C GLU A 78 -1.62 -2.72 -2.69
N ILE A 79 -0.85 -2.66 -1.61
CA ILE A 79 0.50 -3.24 -1.58
C ILE A 79 0.44 -4.78 -1.67
N ARG A 80 -0.55 -5.42 -1.02
CA ARG A 80 -0.78 -6.87 -1.12
C ARG A 80 -1.04 -7.27 -2.57
N GLY A 81 -1.83 -6.48 -3.30
CA GLY A 81 -2.06 -6.67 -4.73
C GLY A 81 -0.77 -6.55 -5.55
N ASP A 82 0.03 -5.51 -5.31
CA ASP A 82 1.33 -5.30 -5.98
C ASP A 82 2.26 -6.51 -5.76
N ILE A 83 2.29 -7.05 -4.53
CA ILE A 83 3.10 -8.22 -4.19
C ILE A 83 2.61 -9.46 -4.95
N HIS A 84 1.31 -9.71 -4.99
CA HIS A 84 0.76 -10.87 -5.71
C HIS A 84 0.96 -10.75 -7.22
N LEU A 85 0.80 -9.55 -7.77
CA LEU A 85 1.04 -9.28 -9.19
C LEU A 85 2.50 -9.57 -9.55
N ALA A 86 3.46 -9.12 -8.72
CA ALA A 86 4.88 -9.41 -8.90
C ALA A 86 5.23 -10.91 -8.79
N LYS A 87 4.39 -11.72 -8.13
CA LYS A 87 4.48 -13.20 -8.10
C LYS A 87 3.83 -13.88 -9.31
N GLY A 88 3.14 -13.13 -10.18
CA GLY A 88 2.32 -13.67 -11.26
C GLY A 88 0.97 -14.22 -10.80
N ASP A 89 0.56 -13.96 -9.55
CA ASP A 89 -0.71 -14.43 -9.01
C ASP A 89 -1.82 -13.39 -9.27
N LEU A 90 -2.29 -13.36 -10.52
CA LEU A 90 -3.30 -12.39 -10.97
C LEU A 90 -4.60 -12.49 -10.16
N ALA A 91 -5.01 -13.70 -9.77
CA ALA A 91 -6.24 -13.90 -9.02
C ALA A 91 -6.17 -13.24 -7.63
N ARG A 92 -5.07 -13.45 -6.89
CA ARG A 92 -4.89 -12.80 -5.58
C ARG A 92 -4.59 -11.30 -5.72
N ALA A 93 -3.92 -10.87 -6.78
CA ALA A 93 -3.73 -9.45 -7.07
C ALA A 93 -5.07 -8.74 -7.27
N ALA A 94 -5.93 -9.29 -8.13
CA ALA A 94 -7.26 -8.76 -8.41
C ALA A 94 -8.15 -8.71 -7.17
N ALA A 95 -8.14 -9.76 -6.35
CA ALA A 95 -8.88 -9.79 -5.10
C ALA A 95 -8.43 -8.67 -4.14
N ALA A 96 -7.13 -8.45 -4.01
CA ALA A 96 -6.57 -7.42 -3.14
C ALA A 96 -6.86 -6.00 -3.65
N TYR A 97 -6.66 -5.72 -4.94
CA TYR A 97 -7.00 -4.41 -5.51
C TYR A 97 -8.50 -4.11 -5.41
N LYS A 98 -9.37 -5.10 -5.60
CA LYS A 98 -10.81 -4.95 -5.40
C LYS A 98 -11.16 -4.63 -3.94
N ALA A 99 -10.49 -5.24 -2.98
CA ALA A 99 -10.69 -4.93 -1.56
C ALA A 99 -10.26 -3.50 -1.24
N ALA A 100 -9.10 -3.07 -1.76
CA ALA A 100 -8.63 -1.70 -1.60
C ALA A 100 -9.62 -0.67 -2.16
N ASP A 101 -10.15 -0.93 -3.35
CA ASP A 101 -11.09 -0.04 -4.03
C ASP A 101 -12.45 0.01 -3.35
N ALA A 102 -12.98 -1.13 -2.90
CA ALA A 102 -14.21 -1.18 -2.12
C ALA A 102 -14.11 -0.36 -0.82
N ALA A 103 -12.96 -0.44 -0.13
CA ALA A 103 -12.71 0.33 1.08
C ALA A 103 -12.64 1.85 0.81
N LEU A 104 -12.10 2.26 -0.35
CA LEU A 104 -12.06 3.66 -0.79
C LEU A 104 -13.43 4.18 -1.24
N ALA A 105 -14.19 3.38 -1.99
CA ALA A 105 -15.55 3.70 -2.39
C ALA A 105 -16.47 3.92 -1.17
N GLY A 106 -16.30 3.10 -0.13
CA GLY A 106 -17.00 3.30 1.16
C GLY A 106 -16.68 4.64 1.85
N ARG A 107 -15.52 5.24 1.53
CA ARG A 107 -15.05 6.55 2.03
C ARG A 107 -15.28 7.69 1.03
N ASP A 108 -15.85 7.41 -0.14
CA ASP A 108 -15.96 8.35 -1.26
C ASP A 108 -14.60 8.92 -1.72
N GLU A 109 -13.52 8.14 -1.55
CA GLU A 109 -12.14 8.56 -1.82
C GLU A 109 -11.61 8.05 -3.16
N ALA A 110 -10.93 8.92 -3.92
CA ALA A 110 -10.35 8.59 -5.21
C ALA A 110 -8.86 8.33 -5.20
N ARG A 111 -8.45 7.19 -5.79
CA ARG A 111 -7.05 6.87 -6.07
C ARG A 111 -6.84 6.52 -7.55
N PRO A 112 -6.45 7.50 -8.39
CA PRO A 112 -6.21 7.27 -9.81
C PRO A 112 -5.21 6.15 -10.11
N LEU A 113 -4.17 6.01 -9.30
CA LEU A 113 -3.19 4.94 -9.47
C LEU A 113 -3.78 3.54 -9.25
N LEU A 114 -4.70 3.39 -8.29
CA LEU A 114 -5.37 2.11 -8.05
C LEU A 114 -6.28 1.73 -9.22
N ALA A 115 -6.93 2.71 -9.87
CA ALA A 115 -7.74 2.45 -11.07
C ALA A 115 -6.90 1.86 -12.22
N LEU A 116 -5.67 2.35 -12.40
CA LEU A 116 -4.74 1.78 -13.39
C LEU A 116 -4.36 0.33 -13.04
N LYS A 117 -4.10 0.05 -11.76
CA LYS A 117 -3.78 -1.29 -11.27
C LYS A 117 -4.95 -2.27 -11.40
N LEU A 118 -6.18 -1.81 -11.17
CA LEU A 118 -7.40 -2.57 -11.40
C LEU A 118 -7.54 -2.92 -12.90
N ALA A 119 -7.33 -1.96 -13.79
CA ALA A 119 -7.39 -2.20 -15.23
C ALA A 119 -6.34 -3.23 -15.68
N GLU A 120 -5.13 -3.19 -15.11
CA GLU A 120 -4.07 -4.18 -15.37
C GLU A 120 -4.50 -5.62 -15.04
N VAL A 121 -5.39 -5.80 -14.06
CA VAL A 121 -5.96 -7.11 -13.69
C VAL A 121 -7.37 -7.33 -14.24
N GLY A 122 -7.82 -6.51 -15.18
CA GLY A 122 -9.12 -6.64 -15.84
C GLY A 122 -10.33 -6.24 -14.99
N LEU A 123 -10.13 -5.34 -14.03
CA LEU A 123 -11.18 -4.78 -13.17
C LEU A 123 -11.37 -3.28 -13.44
N GLU A 124 -12.59 -2.82 -13.23
CA GLU A 124 -12.93 -1.40 -13.22
C GLU A 124 -13.10 -0.90 -11.78
N PRO A 125 -12.78 0.36 -11.49
CA PRO A 125 -13.01 0.95 -10.16
C PRO A 125 -14.51 1.05 -9.86
N ALA A 126 -14.86 0.86 -8.59
CA ALA A 126 -16.20 1.03 -8.08
C ALA A 126 -16.64 2.50 -8.22
N PRO A 127 -17.95 2.74 -8.49
CA PRO A 127 -18.49 4.08 -8.59
C PRO A 127 -18.35 4.81 -7.24
N ARG A 128 -18.08 6.11 -7.29
CA ARG A 128 -18.12 6.98 -6.12
C ARG A 128 -19.45 7.71 -6.03
N LYS A 129 -19.85 8.07 -4.81
CA LYS A 129 -21.07 8.85 -4.58
C LYS A 129 -20.95 10.23 -5.23
N SER A 130 -19.75 10.81 -5.18
CA SER A 130 -19.42 12.05 -5.87
C SER A 130 -19.55 11.96 -7.40
N ASP A 131 -19.20 10.82 -8.01
CA ASP A 131 -19.34 10.60 -9.45
C ASP A 131 -20.83 10.49 -9.85
N GLU A 132 -21.62 9.78 -9.05
CA GLU A 132 -23.07 9.61 -9.26
C GLU A 132 -23.83 10.93 -9.11
N ALA A 133 -23.49 11.76 -8.12
CA ALA A 133 -24.10 13.07 -7.93
C ALA A 133 -23.86 14.01 -9.13
N ALA A 134 -22.64 14.02 -9.68
CA ALA A 134 -22.30 14.82 -10.86
C ALA A 134 -23.01 14.33 -12.13
N ALA A 135 -23.25 13.03 -12.26
CA ALA A 135 -24.02 12.46 -13.37
C ALA A 135 -25.51 12.81 -13.27
N ALA A 136 -26.09 12.80 -12.07
CA ALA A 136 -27.48 13.17 -11.83
C ALA A 136 -27.75 14.66 -12.14
N GLU A 137 -26.81 15.54 -11.80
CA GLU A 137 -26.93 16.98 -12.10
C GLU A 137 -26.89 17.27 -13.61
N LYS A 138 -26.05 16.55 -14.37
CA LYS A 138 -25.97 16.68 -15.83
C LYS A 138 -27.17 16.13 -16.58
N GLY A 139 -27.88 15.14 -16.02
CA GLY A 139 -29.08 14.55 -16.62
C GLY A 139 -30.37 15.35 -16.39
N ALA A 140 -30.32 16.36 -15.51
CA ALA A 140 -31.46 17.23 -15.19
C ALA A 140 -31.49 18.53 -16.02
N LEU A 141 -30.52 18.74 -16.91
CA LEU A 141 -30.40 19.86 -17.85
C LEU A 141 -30.76 19.40 -19.27
#